data_AF-K9GZI3-F1
#
_entry.id   AF-K9GZI3-F1
#
_cell.length_a   1.000
_cell.length_b   1.000
_cell.length_c   1.000
_cell.angle_alpha   90.00
_cell.angle_beta   90.00
_cell.angle_gamma   90.00
#
_symmetry.space_group_name_H-M   'P 1'
#
loop_
_entity.id
_entity.type
_entity.pdbx_description
1 polymer ?
#
loop_
_entity_poly.entity_id
_entity_poly.type
_entity_poly.pdbx_seq_one_letter_code
_entity_poly.pdbx_strand_id
1 'polypeptide(L)'
;MVNSVVGGQILSGVSGDHLSVIVGIIIVAVTSWAMALFGMKIFQLYERVAWLPQLLVICVMVGSAGPNFDFNIQTPMSTEQLIAKRLTFFSLALSIGLAWAPLAADYYVYLPPQMKSSRTFLVTVFAATTAMAIVLLVGIGLGTVIASSAHSASKYGSSPGGVLMTAYDGLGGFGKFCAVINVLALVANNTPGAYSMGMNLQMVGGVFGKVPRSVFTTLATVIYAACAMGGRDRLYEIFKSFLPLIGYWVMMFVVIIFEEDMVFRRKRGYDWSQWNCRDKLPWGIAAGVSFLIGWAGAIVGMSQAYYIGPIAQMAAEADLGLWLGAGFTAMVFPPLRALELKFIGR
;
A
#
# COMPACT_ATOMS: atom_id res chain seq x y z
N MET A 1 9.83 -3.81 -0.75
CA MET A 1 10.64 -3.67 0.48
C MET A 1 9.95 -4.31 1.68
N VAL A 2 8.85 -3.72 2.19
CA VAL A 2 8.07 -4.21 3.34
C VAL A 2 7.74 -5.71 3.25
N ASN A 3 7.12 -6.12 2.14
CA ASN A 3 6.73 -7.52 1.92
C ASN A 3 7.93 -8.47 1.96
N SER A 4 9.09 -8.01 1.47
CA SER A 4 10.33 -8.79 1.46
C SER A 4 10.87 -9.01 2.87
N VAL A 5 10.81 -8.00 3.74
CA VAL A 5 11.24 -8.15 5.13
C VAL A 5 10.29 -9.04 5.92
N VAL A 6 8.98 -8.83 5.80
CA VAL A 6 7.99 -9.68 6.48
C VAL A 6 8.10 -11.13 5.99
N GLY A 7 8.25 -11.35 4.68
CA GLY A 7 8.46 -12.69 4.13
C GLY A 7 9.75 -13.32 4.60
N GLY A 8 10.83 -12.53 4.71
CA GLY A 8 12.10 -13.00 5.28
C GLY A 8 11.99 -13.38 6.75
N GLN A 9 11.24 -12.62 7.56
CA GLN A 9 10.96 -12.93 8.96
C GLN A 9 10.14 -14.23 9.10
N ILE A 10 9.13 -14.43 8.25
CA ILE A 10 8.33 -15.67 8.24
C ILE A 10 9.20 -16.87 7.87
N LEU A 11 9.99 -16.78 6.78
CA LEU A 11 10.87 -17.86 6.35
C LEU A 11 11.92 -18.22 7.42
N SER A 12 12.49 -17.21 8.08
CA SER A 12 13.42 -17.41 9.20
C SER A 12 12.74 -18.16 10.36
N GLY A 13 11.54 -17.72 10.77
CA GLY A 13 10.76 -18.39 11.82
C GLY A 13 10.36 -19.83 11.47
N VAL A 14 9.97 -20.10 10.21
CA VAL A 14 9.65 -21.46 9.74
C VAL A 14 10.87 -22.39 9.84
N SER A 15 12.05 -21.86 9.53
CA SER A 15 13.31 -22.61 9.58
C SER A 15 13.85 -22.85 11.00
N GLY A 16 13.26 -22.25 12.04
CA GLY A 16 13.83 -22.28 13.39
C GLY A 16 15.13 -21.49 13.48
N ASP A 17 15.18 -20.33 12.83
CA ASP A 17 16.32 -19.40 12.77
C ASP A 17 17.59 -19.94 12.08
N HIS A 18 17.53 -21.11 11.45
CA HIS A 18 18.62 -21.62 10.60
C HIS A 18 18.81 -20.78 9.33
N LEU A 19 17.73 -20.18 8.81
CA LEU A 19 17.75 -19.27 7.67
C LEU A 19 17.71 -17.83 8.17
N SER A 20 18.71 -17.03 7.80
CA SER A 20 18.73 -15.61 8.19
C SER A 20 17.62 -14.82 7.47
N VAL A 21 17.09 -13.79 8.14
CA VAL A 21 16.08 -12.87 7.55
C VAL A 21 16.58 -12.27 6.22
N ILE A 22 17.88 -12.05 6.07
CA ILE A 22 18.51 -11.55 4.83
C ILE A 22 18.30 -12.53 3.67
N VAL A 23 18.59 -13.81 3.90
CA VAL A 23 18.40 -14.85 2.88
C VAL A 23 16.92 -14.92 2.49
N GLY A 24 16.02 -14.82 3.47
CA GLY A 24 14.58 -14.78 3.22
C GLY A 24 14.15 -13.57 2.39
N ILE A 25 14.69 -12.38 2.67
CA ILE A 25 14.47 -11.16 1.86
C ILE A 25 14.90 -11.39 0.42
N ILE A 26 16.08 -11.99 0.20
CA ILE A 26 16.60 -12.29 -1.14
C ILE A 26 15.69 -13.27 -1.86
N ILE A 27 15.25 -14.34 -1.20
CA ILE A 27 14.32 -15.33 -1.78
C ILE A 27 13.05 -14.63 -2.28
N VAL A 28 12.42 -13.80 -1.44
CA VAL A 28 11.19 -13.07 -1.79
C VAL A 28 11.44 -12.08 -2.93
N ALA A 29 12.55 -11.34 -2.90
CA ALA A 29 12.89 -10.37 -3.95
C ALA A 29 13.13 -11.05 -5.30
N VAL A 30 13.89 -12.15 -5.33
CA VAL A 30 14.22 -12.90 -6.56
C VAL A 30 12.99 -13.57 -7.14
N THR A 31 12.12 -14.16 -6.31
CA THR A 31 10.87 -14.77 -6.81
C THR A 31 9.90 -13.71 -7.34
N SER A 32 9.73 -12.57 -6.66
CA SER A 32 8.92 -11.46 -7.19
C SER A 32 9.50 -10.90 -8.48
N TRP A 33 10.82 -10.78 -8.57
CA TRP A 33 11.51 -10.33 -9.78
C TRP A 33 11.30 -11.28 -10.95
N ALA A 34 11.45 -12.59 -10.73
CA ALA A 34 11.20 -13.60 -11.76
C ALA A 34 9.77 -13.47 -12.30
N MET A 35 8.77 -13.39 -11.42
CA MET A 35 7.37 -13.20 -11.83
C MET A 35 7.16 -11.88 -12.58
N ALA A 36 7.78 -10.78 -12.15
CA ALA A 36 7.67 -9.47 -12.79
C ALA A 36 8.31 -9.45 -14.20
N LEU A 37 9.38 -10.21 -14.42
CA LEU A 37 10.04 -10.34 -15.71
C LEU A 37 9.18 -11.05 -16.76
N PHE A 38 8.54 -12.17 -16.38
CA PHE A 38 7.74 -12.98 -17.29
C PHE A 38 6.42 -12.32 -17.74
N GLY A 39 6.05 -11.19 -17.12
CA GLY A 39 5.00 -10.28 -17.59
C GLY A 39 3.59 -10.61 -17.11
N MET A 40 2.66 -9.68 -17.37
CA MET A 40 1.31 -9.67 -16.77
C MET A 40 0.44 -10.88 -17.09
N LYS A 41 0.63 -11.55 -18.23
CA LYS A 41 -0.19 -12.73 -18.59
C LYS A 41 0.05 -13.91 -17.65
N ILE A 42 1.31 -14.19 -17.33
CA ILE A 42 1.68 -15.28 -16.41
C ILE A 42 1.26 -14.91 -14.99
N PHE A 43 1.46 -13.64 -14.61
CA PHE A 43 1.00 -13.12 -13.32
C PHE A 43 -0.53 -13.28 -13.14
N GLN A 44 -1.34 -12.91 -14.14
CA GLN A 44 -2.80 -13.06 -14.09
C GLN A 44 -3.24 -14.52 -14.00
N LEU A 45 -2.54 -15.44 -14.66
CA LEU A 45 -2.83 -16.88 -14.54
C LEU A 45 -2.55 -17.38 -13.12
N TYR A 46 -1.42 -16.95 -12.55
CA TYR A 46 -1.08 -17.26 -11.16
C TYR A 46 -2.14 -16.70 -10.19
N GLU A 47 -2.47 -15.40 -10.29
CA GLU A 47 -3.47 -14.75 -9.42
C GLU A 47 -4.84 -15.43 -9.47
N ARG A 48 -5.24 -15.94 -10.65
CA ARG A 48 -6.50 -16.67 -10.82
C ARG A 48 -6.60 -17.93 -9.95
N VAL A 49 -5.47 -18.55 -9.62
CA VAL A 49 -5.41 -19.78 -8.82
C VAL A 49 -4.95 -19.50 -7.39
N ALA A 50 -4.05 -18.53 -7.20
CA ALA A 50 -3.39 -18.24 -5.93
C ALA A 50 -4.35 -17.81 -4.83
N TRP A 51 -5.47 -17.15 -5.14
CA TRP A 51 -6.41 -16.67 -4.14
C TRP A 51 -7.00 -17.78 -3.25
N LEU A 52 -7.21 -18.98 -3.79
CA LEU A 52 -7.88 -20.06 -3.05
C LEU A 52 -6.97 -20.68 -1.97
N PRO A 53 -5.72 -21.09 -2.27
CA PRO A 53 -4.77 -21.50 -1.23
C PRO A 53 -4.57 -20.44 -0.15
N GLN A 54 -4.52 -19.16 -0.53
CA GLN A 54 -4.37 -18.06 0.44
C GLN A 54 -5.59 -17.95 1.37
N LEU A 55 -6.80 -18.05 0.82
CA LEU A 55 -8.02 -18.03 1.61
C LEU A 55 -8.07 -19.21 2.59
N LEU A 56 -7.69 -20.42 2.16
CA LEU A 56 -7.65 -21.59 3.04
C LEU A 56 -6.66 -21.39 4.19
N VAL A 57 -5.51 -20.80 3.91
CA VAL A 57 -4.50 -20.52 4.94
C VAL A 57 -4.97 -19.45 5.93
N ILE A 58 -5.71 -18.43 5.48
CA ILE A 58 -6.36 -17.47 6.37
C ILE A 58 -7.42 -18.16 7.25
N CYS A 59 -8.21 -19.09 6.70
CA CYS A 59 -9.16 -19.88 7.49
C CYS A 59 -8.45 -20.72 8.56
N VAL A 60 -7.30 -21.34 8.23
CA VAL A 60 -6.47 -22.07 9.19
C VAL A 60 -5.94 -21.14 10.28
N MET A 61 -5.47 -19.93 9.93
CA MET A 61 -5.03 -18.94 10.91
C MET A 61 -6.15 -18.59 11.89
N VAL A 62 -7.35 -18.32 11.38
CA VAL A 62 -8.53 -18.00 12.21
C VAL A 62 -8.92 -19.19 13.08
N GLY A 63 -8.93 -20.41 12.54
CA GLY A 63 -9.28 -21.61 13.30
C GLY A 63 -8.29 -21.93 14.43
N SER A 64 -7.00 -21.69 14.20
CA SER A 64 -5.93 -21.96 15.17
C SER A 64 -5.79 -20.85 16.21
N ALA A 65 -5.77 -19.58 15.78
CA ALA A 65 -5.54 -18.44 16.67
C ALA A 65 -6.83 -17.88 17.29
N GLY A 66 -7.98 -18.07 16.63
CA GLY A 66 -9.27 -17.50 17.02
C GLY A 66 -9.70 -17.77 18.46
N PRO A 67 -9.51 -18.99 19.01
CA PRO A 67 -9.81 -19.25 20.42
C PRO A 67 -9.01 -18.40 21.42
N ASN A 68 -7.86 -17.88 21.00
CA ASN A 68 -7.01 -17.03 21.84
C ASN A 68 -7.28 -15.53 21.64
N PHE A 69 -8.19 -15.15 20.74
CA PHE A 69 -8.52 -13.75 20.50
C PHE A 69 -9.23 -13.18 21.73
N ASP A 70 -8.65 -12.12 22.29
CA ASP A 70 -9.28 -11.38 23.39
C ASP A 70 -10.16 -10.26 22.83
N PHE A 71 -11.47 -10.36 23.07
CA PHE A 71 -12.46 -9.36 22.65
C PHE A 71 -12.77 -8.32 23.74
N ASN A 72 -12.27 -8.53 24.96
CA ASN A 72 -12.56 -7.68 26.11
C ASN A 72 -11.40 -6.74 26.46
N ILE A 73 -10.25 -6.90 25.79
CA ILE A 73 -9.09 -6.03 26.02
C ILE A 73 -9.44 -4.58 25.67
N GLN A 74 -9.28 -3.70 26.66
CA GLN A 74 -9.47 -2.27 26.50
C GLN A 74 -8.24 -1.55 27.02
N THR A 75 -7.70 -0.65 26.20
CA THR A 75 -6.64 0.26 26.65
C THR A 75 -7.33 1.43 27.37
N PRO A 76 -7.07 1.67 28.67
CA PRO A 76 -7.65 2.79 29.38
C PRO A 76 -7.15 4.09 28.76
N MET A 77 -8.07 4.92 28.24
CA MET A 77 -7.76 6.21 27.61
C MET A 77 -8.94 7.17 27.75
N SER A 78 -8.68 8.47 27.61
CA SER A 78 -9.75 9.47 27.59
C SER A 78 -10.64 9.31 26.35
N THR A 79 -11.89 9.79 26.42
CA THR A 79 -12.82 9.76 25.29
C THR A 79 -12.25 10.45 24.05
N GLU A 80 -11.55 11.58 24.25
CA GLU A 80 -10.92 12.34 23.17
C GLU A 80 -9.80 11.56 22.48
N GLN A 81 -8.92 10.93 23.27
CA GLN A 81 -7.84 10.09 22.75
C GLN A 81 -8.39 8.87 22.00
N LEU A 82 -9.50 8.29 22.48
CA LEU A 82 -10.15 7.17 21.80
C LEU A 82 -10.67 7.57 20.42
N ILE A 83 -11.32 8.73 20.32
CA ILE A 83 -11.79 9.26 19.03
C ILE A 83 -10.61 9.54 18.09
N ALA A 84 -9.55 10.18 18.61
CA ALA A 84 -8.34 10.46 17.84
C ALA A 84 -7.67 9.20 17.27
N LYS A 85 -7.53 8.14 18.10
CA LYS A 85 -6.97 6.85 17.65
C LYS A 85 -7.87 6.13 16.66
N ARG A 86 -9.20 6.20 16.81
CA ARG A 86 -10.15 5.63 15.82
C ARG A 86 -10.04 6.33 14.46
N LEU A 87 -9.97 7.65 14.44
CA LEU A 87 -9.80 8.42 13.21
C LEU A 87 -8.44 8.16 12.54
N THR A 88 -7.38 8.07 13.34
CA THR A 88 -6.03 7.70 12.88
C THR A 88 -6.04 6.30 12.25
N PHE A 89 -6.67 5.33 12.92
CA PHE A 89 -6.79 3.96 12.42
C PHE A 89 -7.60 3.88 11.12
N PHE A 90 -8.70 4.63 11.03
CA PHE A 90 -9.49 4.73 9.81
C PHE A 90 -8.69 5.30 8.64
N SER A 91 -7.95 6.39 8.89
CA SER A 91 -7.10 7.04 7.88
C SER A 91 -5.98 6.11 7.41
N LEU A 92 -5.37 5.36 8.34
CA LEU A 92 -4.36 4.35 8.03
C LEU A 92 -4.95 3.22 7.17
N ALA A 93 -6.12 2.67 7.52
CA ALA A 93 -6.77 1.63 6.74
C ALA A 93 -7.12 2.11 5.32
N LEU A 94 -7.61 3.34 5.18
CA LEU A 94 -7.91 3.95 3.89
C LEU A 94 -6.65 4.14 3.04
N SER A 95 -5.53 4.54 3.64
CA SER A 95 -4.26 4.78 2.93
C SER A 95 -3.75 3.54 2.18
N ILE A 96 -3.96 2.34 2.73
CA ILE A 96 -3.50 1.08 2.14
C ILE A 96 -4.21 0.82 0.81
N GLY A 97 -5.52 1.02 0.77
CA GLY A 97 -6.32 0.90 -0.47
C GLY A 97 -5.94 1.98 -1.48
N LEU A 98 -5.82 3.23 -1.01
CA LEU A 98 -5.49 4.36 -1.87
C LEU A 98 -4.12 4.22 -2.53
N ALA A 99 -3.13 3.63 -1.87
CA ALA A 99 -1.77 3.45 -2.40
C ALA A 99 -1.72 2.73 -3.77
N TRP A 100 -2.77 2.00 -4.14
CA TRP A 100 -2.90 1.33 -5.44
C TRP A 100 -3.44 2.23 -6.55
N ALA A 101 -4.05 3.38 -6.22
CA ALA A 101 -4.68 4.26 -7.20
C ALA A 101 -3.70 4.76 -8.29
N PRO A 102 -2.46 5.19 -7.98
CA PRO A 102 -1.51 5.62 -9.01
C PRO A 102 -1.09 4.49 -9.94
N LEU A 103 -1.14 3.24 -9.45
CA LEU A 103 -0.76 2.04 -10.20
C LEU A 103 -1.94 1.47 -11.01
N ALA A 104 -3.16 1.93 -10.78
CA ALA A 104 -4.36 1.32 -11.36
C ALA A 104 -4.36 1.37 -12.90
N ALA A 105 -3.82 2.45 -13.49
CA ALA A 105 -3.74 2.64 -14.94
C ALA A 105 -2.90 1.55 -15.63
N ASP A 106 -1.86 1.05 -14.95
CA ASP A 106 -0.97 0.00 -15.45
C ASP A 106 -1.69 -1.33 -15.67
N TYR A 107 -2.78 -1.56 -14.94
CA TYR A 107 -3.51 -2.83 -14.95
C TYR A 107 -4.84 -2.74 -15.66
N TYR A 108 -5.55 -1.62 -15.54
CA TYR A 108 -6.85 -1.44 -16.20
C TYR A 108 -6.75 -1.38 -17.72
N VAL A 109 -5.57 -1.09 -18.28
CA VAL A 109 -5.33 -1.18 -19.73
C VAL A 109 -5.55 -2.60 -20.29
N TYR A 110 -5.47 -3.63 -19.45
CA TYR A 110 -5.71 -5.02 -19.85
C TYR A 110 -7.19 -5.44 -19.78
N LEU A 111 -8.08 -4.57 -19.28
CA LEU A 111 -9.51 -4.86 -19.26
C LEU A 111 -10.15 -4.61 -20.64
N PRO A 112 -11.20 -5.37 -21.00
CA PRO A 112 -11.92 -5.14 -22.25
C PRO A 112 -12.50 -3.72 -22.33
N PRO A 113 -12.38 -3.02 -23.47
CA PRO A 113 -12.83 -1.63 -23.62
C PRO A 113 -14.36 -1.48 -23.54
N GLN A 114 -15.11 -2.58 -23.66
CA GLN A 114 -16.58 -2.57 -23.58
C GLN A 114 -17.11 -2.52 -22.14
N MET A 115 -16.24 -2.63 -21.12
CA MET A 115 -16.68 -2.61 -19.72
C MET A 115 -17.13 -1.21 -19.29
N LYS A 116 -18.31 -1.12 -18.66
CA LYS A 116 -18.81 0.12 -18.07
C LYS A 116 -17.94 0.53 -16.89
N SER A 117 -17.57 1.81 -16.82
CA SER A 117 -16.74 2.38 -15.75
C SER A 117 -17.32 2.15 -14.34
N SER A 118 -18.64 2.26 -14.17
CA SER A 118 -19.28 2.02 -12.87
C SER A 118 -19.15 0.57 -12.40
N ARG A 119 -19.16 -0.39 -13.33
CA ARG A 119 -18.97 -1.82 -13.00
C ARG A 119 -17.55 -2.06 -12.54
N THR A 120 -16.56 -1.53 -13.26
CA THR A 120 -15.14 -1.62 -12.86
C THR A 120 -14.94 -1.00 -11.48
N PHE A 121 -15.49 0.19 -11.24
CA PHE A 121 -15.43 0.85 -9.94
C PHE A 121 -16.05 0.02 -8.81
N LEU A 122 -17.30 -0.43 -8.95
CA LEU A 122 -18.00 -1.19 -7.91
C LEU A 122 -17.31 -2.52 -7.61
N VAL A 123 -16.86 -3.23 -8.64
CA VAL A 123 -16.14 -4.50 -8.47
C VAL A 123 -14.82 -4.27 -7.73
N THR A 124 -14.03 -3.27 -8.13
CA THR A 124 -12.77 -2.95 -7.46
C THR A 124 -12.99 -2.56 -6.00
N VAL A 125 -13.91 -1.65 -5.72
CA VAL A 125 -14.18 -1.18 -4.35
C VAL A 125 -14.67 -2.32 -3.48
N PHE A 126 -15.64 -3.13 -3.95
CA PHE A 126 -16.17 -4.23 -3.18
C PHE A 126 -15.13 -5.33 -2.94
N ALA A 127 -14.38 -5.72 -3.96
CA ALA A 127 -13.35 -6.75 -3.84
C ALA A 127 -12.21 -6.30 -2.92
N ALA A 128 -11.70 -5.07 -3.10
CA ALA A 128 -10.62 -4.54 -2.27
C ALA A 128 -11.07 -4.36 -0.81
N THR A 129 -12.25 -3.79 -0.58
CA THR A 129 -12.78 -3.58 0.78
C THR A 129 -12.98 -4.91 1.50
N THR A 130 -13.58 -5.90 0.83
CA THR A 130 -13.83 -7.22 1.43
C THR A 130 -12.52 -7.94 1.76
N ALA A 131 -11.58 -7.99 0.82
CA ALA A 131 -10.29 -8.65 1.02
C ALA A 131 -9.47 -7.98 2.14
N MET A 132 -9.41 -6.64 2.15
CA MET A 132 -8.68 -5.89 3.18
C MET A 132 -9.35 -6.01 4.55
N ALA A 133 -10.68 -5.97 4.63
CA ALA A 133 -11.40 -6.12 5.89
C ALA A 133 -11.11 -7.47 6.56
N ILE A 134 -11.11 -8.56 5.80
CA ILE A 134 -10.78 -9.91 6.32
C ILE A 134 -9.37 -9.91 6.93
N VAL A 135 -8.36 -9.47 6.17
CA VAL A 135 -6.97 -9.49 6.64
C VAL A 135 -6.75 -8.55 7.83
N LEU A 136 -7.41 -7.38 7.83
CA LEU A 136 -7.33 -6.42 8.92
C LEU A 136 -7.94 -6.97 10.21
N LEU A 137 -9.10 -7.63 10.15
CA LEU A 137 -9.75 -8.25 11.30
C LEU A 137 -8.89 -9.39 11.88
N VAL A 138 -8.28 -10.21 11.03
CA VAL A 138 -7.34 -11.25 11.46
C VAL A 138 -6.11 -10.62 12.13
N GLY A 139 -5.56 -9.55 11.55
CA GLY A 139 -4.44 -8.81 12.14
C GLY A 139 -4.77 -8.19 13.51
N ILE A 140 -5.98 -7.63 13.67
CA ILE A 140 -6.47 -7.13 14.96
C ILE A 140 -6.55 -8.28 15.97
N GLY A 141 -7.16 -9.41 15.60
CA GLY A 141 -7.26 -10.59 16.48
C GLY A 141 -5.91 -11.12 16.93
N LEU A 142 -4.93 -11.22 16.02
CA LEU A 142 -3.56 -11.59 16.39
C LEU A 142 -2.90 -10.53 17.29
N GLY A 143 -3.21 -9.25 17.07
CA GLY A 143 -2.79 -8.17 17.94
C GLY A 143 -3.31 -8.32 19.37
N THR A 144 -4.56 -8.77 19.56
CA THR A 144 -5.11 -9.00 20.91
C THR A 144 -4.45 -10.18 21.61
N VAL A 145 -4.11 -11.25 20.88
CA VAL A 145 -3.34 -12.40 21.43
C VAL A 145 -1.97 -11.95 21.97
N ILE A 146 -1.28 -11.09 21.21
CA ILE A 146 0.01 -10.55 21.61
C ILE A 146 -0.14 -9.62 22.82
N ALA A 147 -1.20 -8.82 22.85
CA ALA A 147 -1.45 -7.88 23.94
C ALA A 147 -1.91 -8.56 25.24
N SER A 148 -2.59 -9.71 25.16
CA SER A 148 -3.13 -10.43 26.33
C SER A 148 -2.13 -11.40 26.97
N SER A 149 -1.15 -11.90 26.23
CA SER A 149 -0.19 -12.91 26.70
C SER A 149 1.26 -12.40 26.67
N ALA A 150 1.87 -12.28 27.86
CA ALA A 150 3.29 -11.93 27.98
C ALA A 150 4.21 -12.96 27.29
N HIS A 151 3.82 -14.23 27.27
CA HIS A 151 4.56 -15.27 26.55
C HIS A 151 4.55 -15.01 25.04
N SER A 152 3.36 -14.78 24.47
CA SER A 152 3.21 -14.49 23.03
C SER A 152 3.90 -13.17 22.65
N ALA A 153 3.81 -12.14 23.50
CA ALA A 153 4.51 -10.88 23.31
C ALA A 153 6.04 -11.05 23.23
N SER A 154 6.63 -11.82 24.16
CA SER A 154 8.08 -12.05 24.18
C SER A 154 8.56 -12.89 23.00
N LYS A 155 7.78 -13.90 22.58
CA LYS A 155 8.14 -14.85 21.54
C LYS A 155 7.92 -14.31 20.13
N TYR A 156 6.84 -13.57 19.91
CA TYR A 156 6.36 -13.19 18.57
C TYR A 156 6.14 -11.69 18.38
N GLY A 157 6.09 -10.89 19.44
CA GLY A 157 5.78 -9.45 19.38
C GLY A 157 6.89 -8.56 18.82
N SER A 158 8.11 -9.09 18.62
CA SER A 158 9.27 -8.34 18.16
C SER A 158 9.23 -8.00 16.66
N SER A 159 8.43 -8.71 15.86
CA SER A 159 8.34 -8.48 14.41
C SER A 159 6.96 -8.78 13.83
N PRO A 160 6.54 -8.09 12.75
CA PRO A 160 5.28 -8.39 12.08
C PRO A 160 5.19 -9.82 11.55
N GLY A 161 6.30 -10.37 11.04
CA GLY A 161 6.37 -11.79 10.66
C GLY A 161 6.18 -12.73 11.85
N GLY A 162 6.74 -12.39 13.01
CA GLY A 162 6.51 -13.12 14.26
C GLY A 162 5.05 -13.12 14.69
N VAL A 163 4.38 -11.97 14.64
CA VAL A 163 2.94 -11.87 14.97
C VAL A 163 2.11 -12.82 14.10
N LEU A 164 2.39 -12.91 12.79
CA LEU A 164 1.75 -13.88 11.90
C LEU A 164 2.08 -15.33 12.27
N MET A 165 3.32 -15.62 12.67
CA MET A 165 3.74 -16.96 13.11
C MET A 165 3.02 -17.43 14.38
N THR A 166 2.56 -16.51 15.23
CA THR A 166 1.69 -16.84 16.40
C THR A 166 0.46 -17.64 15.99
N ALA A 167 -0.09 -17.40 14.80
CA ALA A 167 -1.25 -18.13 14.31
C ALA A 167 -0.97 -19.62 14.02
N TYR A 168 0.30 -19.96 13.81
CA TYR A 168 0.73 -21.29 13.37
C TYR A 168 1.45 -22.11 14.45
N ASP A 169 1.70 -21.53 15.63
CA ASP A 169 2.53 -22.13 16.69
C ASP A 169 2.03 -23.53 17.10
N GLY A 170 0.71 -23.70 17.23
CA GLY A 170 0.08 -24.97 17.63
C GLY A 170 -0.04 -26.04 16.54
N LEU A 171 0.32 -25.75 15.29
CA LEU A 171 0.05 -26.61 14.13
C LEU A 171 1.27 -27.42 13.66
N GLY A 172 2.41 -27.28 14.34
CA GLY A 172 3.64 -28.02 14.02
C GLY A 172 4.06 -27.88 12.55
N GLY A 173 4.34 -29.00 11.89
CA GLY A 173 4.77 -29.03 10.48
C GLY A 173 3.73 -28.47 9.49
N PHE A 174 2.44 -28.61 9.79
CA PHE A 174 1.38 -28.05 8.95
C PHE A 174 1.34 -26.52 9.02
N GLY A 175 1.53 -25.95 10.21
CA GLY A 175 1.64 -24.50 10.39
C GLY A 175 2.80 -23.89 9.59
N LYS A 176 3.94 -24.58 9.57
CA LYS A 176 5.10 -24.21 8.73
C LYS A 176 4.77 -24.20 7.25
N PHE A 177 4.04 -25.20 6.76
CA PHE A 177 3.58 -25.25 5.37
C PHE A 177 2.63 -24.08 5.03
N CYS A 178 1.66 -23.78 5.90
CA CYS A 178 0.77 -22.64 5.74
C CYS A 178 1.53 -21.29 5.73
N ALA A 179 2.53 -21.13 6.60
CA ALA A 179 3.38 -19.95 6.63
C ALA A 179 4.15 -19.74 5.32
N VAL A 180 4.64 -20.82 4.68
CA VAL A 180 5.28 -20.75 3.36
C VAL A 180 4.28 -20.31 2.28
N ILE A 181 3.03 -20.79 2.32
CA ILE A 181 2.00 -20.30 1.39
C ILE A 181 1.76 -18.79 1.58
N ASN A 182 1.71 -18.29 2.83
CA ASN A 182 1.60 -16.84 3.07
C ASN A 182 2.77 -16.05 2.48
N VAL A 183 3.98 -16.60 2.47
CA VAL A 183 5.13 -15.98 1.80
C VAL A 183 4.88 -15.85 0.29
N LEU A 184 4.22 -16.82 -0.35
CA LEU A 184 3.82 -16.71 -1.75
C LEU A 184 2.81 -15.59 -1.99
N ALA A 185 1.93 -15.27 -1.03
CA ALA A 185 1.08 -14.08 -1.11
C ALA A 185 1.89 -12.77 -1.04
N LEU A 186 2.95 -12.73 -0.24
CA LEU A 186 3.85 -11.57 -0.20
C LEU A 186 4.61 -11.39 -1.51
N VAL A 187 5.03 -12.49 -2.14
CA VAL A 187 5.65 -12.50 -3.48
C VAL A 187 4.66 -11.98 -4.52
N ALA A 188 3.41 -12.47 -4.48
CA ALA A 188 2.31 -12.06 -5.33
C ALA A 188 2.06 -10.55 -5.22
N ASN A 189 1.92 -10.03 -4.00
CA ASN A 189 1.67 -8.63 -3.71
C ASN A 189 2.83 -7.71 -4.13
N ASN A 190 4.08 -8.19 -4.05
CA ASN A 190 5.26 -7.40 -4.38
C ASN A 190 5.55 -7.36 -5.90
N THR A 191 5.05 -8.34 -6.67
CA THR A 191 5.26 -8.44 -8.13
C THR A 191 4.67 -7.26 -8.91
N PRO A 192 3.40 -6.85 -8.70
CA PRO A 192 2.81 -5.66 -9.30
C PRO A 192 3.68 -4.40 -9.14
N GLY A 193 4.13 -4.12 -7.90
CA GLY A 193 4.95 -2.94 -7.62
C GLY A 193 6.27 -2.93 -8.38
N ALA A 194 6.96 -4.08 -8.48
CA ALA A 194 8.19 -4.21 -9.26
C ALA A 194 7.96 -4.04 -10.76
N TYR A 195 6.82 -4.53 -11.27
CA TYR A 195 6.41 -4.38 -12.66
C TYR A 195 6.13 -2.92 -13.02
N SER A 196 5.29 -2.24 -12.24
CA SER A 196 4.90 -0.84 -12.46
C SER A 196 6.08 0.12 -12.33
N MET A 197 6.98 -0.11 -11.38
CA MET A 197 8.18 0.72 -11.23
C MET A 197 9.07 0.68 -12.49
N GLY A 198 9.15 -0.47 -13.17
CA GLY A 198 9.84 -0.58 -14.45
C GLY A 198 9.19 0.27 -15.55
N MET A 199 7.86 0.32 -15.60
CA MET A 199 7.11 1.13 -16.57
C MET A 199 7.20 2.62 -16.25
N ASN A 200 7.11 3.00 -14.98
CA ASN A 200 7.26 4.39 -14.53
C ASN A 200 8.60 5.00 -14.96
N LEU A 201 9.69 4.22 -14.88
CA LEU A 201 11.00 4.67 -15.36
C LEU A 201 11.04 4.87 -16.88
N GLN A 202 10.35 4.02 -17.65
CA GLN A 202 10.23 4.21 -19.10
C GLN A 202 9.39 5.45 -19.46
N MET A 203 8.37 5.77 -18.64
CA MET A 203 7.49 6.93 -18.84
C MET A 203 8.19 8.28 -18.64
N VAL A 204 9.36 8.32 -17.99
CA VAL A 204 10.22 9.54 -17.96
C VAL A 204 10.64 9.97 -19.37
N GLY A 205 10.68 9.03 -20.33
CA GLY A 205 10.93 9.30 -21.74
C GLY A 205 12.42 9.44 -22.10
N GLY A 206 12.69 9.90 -23.31
CA GLY A 206 14.05 10.09 -23.83
C GLY A 206 14.84 8.78 -23.91
N VAL A 207 16.03 8.75 -23.28
CA VAL A 207 16.90 7.56 -23.23
C VAL A 207 16.26 6.44 -22.42
N PHE A 208 15.52 6.78 -21.35
CA PHE A 208 14.88 5.78 -20.48
C PHE A 208 13.79 5.00 -21.24
N GLY A 209 13.05 5.63 -22.16
CA GLY A 209 12.06 4.94 -22.98
C GLY A 209 12.63 3.87 -23.92
N LYS A 210 13.94 3.92 -24.23
CA LYS A 210 14.61 2.95 -25.13
C LYS A 210 15.16 1.72 -24.40
N VAL A 211 15.28 1.78 -23.07
CA VAL A 211 15.82 0.69 -22.27
C VAL A 211 14.73 -0.37 -22.07
N PRO A 212 15.03 -1.68 -22.25
CA PRO A 212 14.06 -2.74 -22.01
C PRO A 212 13.55 -2.71 -20.58
N ARG A 213 12.23 -2.92 -20.41
CA ARG A 213 11.58 -2.92 -19.09
C ARG A 213 12.25 -3.85 -18.08
N SER A 214 12.71 -5.02 -18.53
CA SER A 214 13.40 -6.01 -17.71
C SER A 214 14.59 -5.43 -16.94
N VAL A 215 15.34 -4.50 -17.55
CA VAL A 215 16.48 -3.83 -16.93
C VAL A 215 16.01 -2.96 -15.77
N PHE A 216 14.97 -2.15 -15.97
CA PHE A 216 14.43 -1.31 -14.90
C PHE A 216 13.75 -2.10 -13.80
N THR A 217 13.00 -3.16 -14.13
CA THR A 217 12.42 -4.07 -13.13
C THR A 217 13.51 -4.74 -12.30
N THR A 218 14.65 -5.10 -12.91
CA THR A 218 15.80 -5.65 -12.20
C THR A 218 16.45 -4.62 -11.28
N LEU A 219 16.74 -3.43 -11.79
CA LEU A 219 17.32 -2.33 -11.00
C LEU A 219 16.43 -1.99 -9.81
N ALA A 220 15.13 -1.82 -10.06
CA ALA A 220 14.12 -1.57 -9.04
C ALA A 220 14.09 -2.66 -7.96
N THR A 221 14.22 -3.92 -8.37
CA THR A 221 14.32 -5.07 -7.45
C THR A 221 15.55 -5.00 -6.58
N VAL A 222 16.72 -4.75 -7.18
CA VAL A 222 17.98 -4.60 -6.45
C VAL A 222 17.89 -3.47 -5.43
N ILE A 223 17.34 -2.32 -5.81
CA ILE A 223 17.19 -1.16 -4.92
C ILE A 223 16.29 -1.50 -3.73
N TYR A 224 15.06 -2.01 -3.96
CA TYR A 224 14.17 -2.29 -2.83
C TYR A 224 14.67 -3.45 -1.96
N ALA A 225 15.41 -4.41 -2.53
CA ALA A 225 16.02 -5.51 -1.79
C ALA A 225 17.16 -5.01 -0.90
N ALA A 226 18.02 -4.13 -1.42
CA ALA A 226 19.07 -3.47 -0.64
C ALA A 226 18.46 -2.66 0.53
N CYS A 227 17.43 -1.86 0.25
CA CYS A 227 16.71 -1.13 1.30
C CYS A 227 16.04 -2.08 2.31
N ALA A 228 15.49 -3.22 1.86
CA ALA A 228 14.91 -4.22 2.75
C ALA A 228 15.96 -4.85 3.68
N MET A 229 17.16 -5.16 3.15
CA MET A 229 18.26 -5.72 3.93
C MET A 229 18.79 -4.74 4.98
N GLY A 230 18.90 -3.46 4.64
CA GLY A 230 19.37 -2.41 5.56
C GLY A 230 18.30 -1.95 6.56
N GLY A 231 17.02 -1.93 6.15
CA GLY A 231 15.90 -1.50 6.98
C GLY A 231 15.29 -2.60 7.86
N ARG A 232 15.79 -3.84 7.80
CA ARG A 232 15.19 -5.00 8.47
C ARG A 232 15.04 -4.85 9.98
N ASP A 233 16.01 -4.19 10.62
CA ASP A 233 16.07 -4.03 12.09
C ASP A 233 15.26 -2.81 12.58
N ARG A 234 14.86 -1.92 11.65
CA ARG A 234 14.06 -0.71 11.91
C ARG A 234 12.70 -0.74 11.22
N LEU A 235 12.29 -1.92 10.75
CA LEU A 235 11.11 -2.09 9.91
C LEU A 235 9.85 -1.47 10.56
N TYR A 236 9.66 -1.70 11.86
CA TYR A 236 8.49 -1.22 12.60
C TYR A 236 8.42 0.32 12.69
N GLU A 237 9.55 1.00 12.89
CA GLU A 237 9.63 2.47 12.88
C GLU A 237 9.40 3.04 11.49
N ILE A 238 10.00 2.40 10.46
CA ILE A 238 9.80 2.76 9.06
C ILE A 238 8.32 2.63 8.70
N PHE A 239 7.66 1.54 9.09
CA PHE A 239 6.22 1.34 8.84
C PHE A 239 5.35 2.40 9.48
N LYS A 240 5.55 2.66 10.79
CA LYS A 240 4.75 3.64 11.51
C LYS A 240 4.85 5.03 10.92
N SER A 241 6.03 5.40 10.43
CA SER A 241 6.33 6.77 10.01
C SER A 241 6.15 7.00 8.51
N PHE A 242 6.40 5.99 7.66
CA PHE A 242 6.40 6.17 6.21
C PHE A 242 5.07 5.80 5.55
N LEU A 243 4.35 4.82 6.09
CA LEU A 243 3.11 4.34 5.47
C LEU A 243 2.02 5.42 5.42
N PRO A 244 1.79 6.24 6.48
CA PRO A 244 0.82 7.33 6.40
C PRO A 244 1.19 8.39 5.35
N LEU A 245 2.49 8.67 5.18
CA LEU A 245 2.97 9.65 4.19
C LEU A 245 2.62 9.24 2.76
N ILE A 246 2.70 7.94 2.46
CA ILE A 246 2.23 7.42 1.17
C ILE A 246 0.74 7.72 1.00
N GLY A 247 -0.06 7.49 2.05
CA GLY A 247 -1.48 7.81 2.06
C GLY A 247 -1.77 9.28 1.76
N TYR A 248 -1.02 10.20 2.37
CA TYR A 248 -1.26 11.64 2.23
C TYR A 248 -1.12 12.10 0.78
N TRP A 249 0.03 11.82 0.15
CA TRP A 249 0.28 12.30 -1.20
C TRP A 249 -0.62 11.62 -2.23
N VAL A 250 -0.94 10.33 -2.01
CA VAL A 250 -1.83 9.61 -2.91
C VAL A 250 -3.25 10.16 -2.81
N MET A 251 -3.70 10.56 -1.63
CA MET A 251 -5.00 11.21 -1.48
C MET A 251 -5.04 12.55 -2.22
N MET A 252 -3.99 13.37 -2.14
CA MET A 252 -3.87 14.60 -2.93
C MET A 252 -3.92 14.31 -4.44
N PHE A 253 -3.17 13.30 -4.90
CA PHE A 253 -3.19 12.84 -6.28
C PHE A 253 -4.59 12.42 -6.74
N VAL A 254 -5.30 11.62 -5.93
CA VAL A 254 -6.67 11.17 -6.22
C VAL A 254 -7.62 12.36 -6.32
N VAL A 255 -7.53 13.34 -5.42
CA VAL A 255 -8.33 14.57 -5.48
C VAL A 255 -8.09 15.34 -6.78
N ILE A 256 -6.82 15.57 -7.15
CA ILE A 256 -6.47 16.28 -8.40
C ILE A 256 -7.04 15.58 -9.62
N ILE A 257 -6.84 14.26 -9.72
CA ILE A 257 -7.34 13.48 -10.86
C ILE A 257 -8.87 13.48 -10.90
N PHE A 258 -9.52 13.32 -9.74
CA PHE A 258 -10.97 13.32 -9.64
C PHE A 258 -11.58 14.68 -10.05
N GLU A 259 -10.98 15.79 -9.62
CA GLU A 259 -11.44 17.13 -9.99
C GLU A 259 -11.17 17.46 -11.45
N GLU A 260 -10.01 17.06 -12.00
CA GLU A 260 -9.73 17.20 -13.43
C GLU A 260 -10.78 16.46 -14.27
N ASP A 261 -11.11 15.22 -13.88
CA ASP A 261 -12.09 14.40 -14.60
C ASP A 261 -13.53 14.95 -14.45
N MET A 262 -13.96 15.26 -13.23
CA MET A 262 -15.35 15.65 -12.94
C MET A 262 -15.68 17.11 -13.27
N VAL A 263 -14.75 18.04 -13.04
CA VAL A 263 -15.00 19.49 -13.20
C VAL A 263 -14.61 19.95 -14.61
N PHE A 264 -13.42 19.57 -15.08
CA PHE A 264 -12.85 20.14 -16.31
C PHE A 264 -13.04 19.25 -17.54
N ARG A 265 -13.00 17.93 -17.39
CA ARG A 265 -13.01 16.99 -18.53
C ARG A 265 -14.33 16.26 -18.76
N ARG A 266 -15.27 16.28 -17.81
CA ARG A 266 -16.56 15.56 -17.89
C ARG A 266 -17.33 15.75 -19.19
N LYS A 267 -17.25 16.94 -19.80
CA LYS A 267 -17.90 17.25 -21.09
C LYS A 267 -16.94 17.27 -22.29
N ARG A 268 -15.63 17.43 -22.06
CA ARG A 268 -14.61 17.57 -23.12
C ARG A 268 -13.99 16.23 -23.53
N GLY A 269 -13.93 15.27 -22.61
CA GLY A 269 -13.27 13.98 -22.81
C GLY A 269 -11.75 14.08 -22.87
N TYR A 270 -11.12 12.99 -23.31
CA TYR A 270 -9.67 12.88 -23.51
C TYR A 270 -9.37 12.71 -25.00
N ASP A 271 -8.48 13.55 -25.55
CA ASP A 271 -7.99 13.38 -26.92
C ASP A 271 -6.75 12.46 -26.92
N TRP A 272 -7.01 11.20 -27.23
CA TRP A 272 -5.98 10.15 -27.30
C TRP A 272 -5.01 10.34 -28.47
N SER A 273 -5.26 11.22 -29.44
CA SER A 273 -4.30 11.50 -30.51
C SER A 273 -3.11 12.36 -30.05
N GLN A 274 -3.27 13.06 -28.92
CA GLN A 274 -2.32 14.06 -28.43
C GLN A 274 -1.53 13.60 -27.20
N TRP A 275 -1.72 12.35 -26.77
CA TRP A 275 -1.18 11.84 -25.50
C TRP A 275 0.35 11.94 -25.35
N ASN A 276 1.09 11.87 -26.46
CA ASN A 276 2.56 11.93 -26.48
C ASN A 276 3.10 13.23 -27.11
N CYS A 277 2.28 14.28 -27.18
CA CYS A 277 2.65 15.57 -27.75
C CYS A 277 2.85 16.60 -26.63
N ARG A 278 4.11 16.85 -26.23
CA ARG A 278 4.44 17.80 -25.15
C ARG A 278 3.79 19.18 -25.37
N ASP A 279 3.74 19.65 -26.60
CA ASP A 279 3.19 20.96 -26.96
C ASP A 279 1.67 21.02 -26.92
N LYS A 280 0.98 19.92 -26.67
CA LYS A 280 -0.48 19.86 -26.57
C LYS A 280 -0.98 19.49 -25.17
N LEU A 281 -0.07 19.08 -24.29
CA LEU A 281 -0.39 18.74 -22.90
C LEU A 281 -0.42 20.00 -22.01
N PRO A 282 -1.25 20.01 -20.95
CA PRO A 282 -1.20 21.05 -19.92
C PRO A 282 0.18 21.06 -19.26
N TRP A 283 0.61 22.22 -18.77
CA TRP A 283 1.92 22.35 -18.14
C TRP A 283 1.97 21.66 -16.76
N GLY A 284 0.82 21.45 -16.13
CA GLY A 284 0.71 20.76 -14.85
C GLY A 284 1.13 21.63 -13.67
N ILE A 285 1.23 22.95 -13.87
CA ILE A 285 1.62 23.90 -12.81
C ILE A 285 0.50 23.96 -11.76
N ALA A 286 -0.76 24.00 -12.20
CA ALA A 286 -1.89 23.99 -11.27
C ALA A 286 -1.87 22.75 -10.38
N ALA A 287 -1.68 21.56 -10.98
CA ALA A 287 -1.58 20.30 -10.25
C ALA A 287 -0.37 20.29 -9.28
N GLY A 288 0.80 20.74 -9.75
CA GLY A 288 2.03 20.79 -8.94
C GLY A 288 1.90 21.73 -7.73
N VAL A 289 1.38 22.95 -7.94
CA VAL A 289 1.19 23.92 -6.86
C VAL A 289 0.13 23.43 -5.87
N SER A 290 -1.00 22.90 -6.35
CA SER A 290 -2.02 22.32 -5.46
C SER A 290 -1.49 21.14 -4.66
N PHE A 291 -0.64 20.29 -5.25
CA PHE A 291 0.00 19.19 -4.55
C PHE A 291 0.93 19.69 -3.43
N LEU A 292 1.71 20.75 -3.67
CA LEU A 292 2.57 21.36 -2.64
C LEU A 292 1.76 22.00 -1.50
N ILE A 293 0.65 22.66 -1.84
CA ILE A 293 -0.26 23.24 -0.84
C ILE A 293 -0.98 22.14 -0.05
N GLY A 294 -1.35 21.04 -0.71
CA GLY A 294 -1.81 19.81 -0.07
C GLY A 294 -0.82 19.30 0.96
N TRP A 295 0.48 19.26 0.62
CA TRP A 295 1.53 18.89 1.58
C TRP A 295 1.60 19.84 2.77
N ALA A 296 1.46 21.16 2.58
CA ALA A 296 1.39 22.09 3.70
C ALA A 296 0.21 21.75 4.64
N GLY A 297 -0.96 21.42 4.07
CA GLY A 297 -2.14 20.93 4.81
C GLY A 297 -1.87 19.62 5.56
N ALA A 298 -1.23 18.65 4.90
CA ALA A 298 -0.86 17.38 5.53
C ALA A 298 0.15 17.57 6.66
N ILE A 299 1.14 18.46 6.49
CA ILE A 299 2.15 18.76 7.50
C ILE A 299 1.49 19.35 8.75
N VAL A 300 0.56 20.29 8.63
CA VAL A 300 -0.07 20.86 9.84
C VAL A 300 -0.98 19.88 10.60
N GLY A 301 -1.47 18.83 9.93
CA GLY A 301 -2.38 17.83 10.51
C GLY A 301 -1.79 16.45 10.79
N MET A 302 -0.56 16.15 10.38
CA MET A 302 0.01 14.82 10.58
C MET A 302 0.39 14.57 12.05
N SER A 303 0.24 13.32 12.49
CA SER A 303 0.66 12.83 13.80
C SER A 303 1.58 11.62 13.59
N GLN A 304 2.88 11.88 13.43
CA GLN A 304 3.90 10.88 13.14
C GLN A 304 4.96 10.81 14.25
N ALA A 305 5.69 9.71 14.32
CA ALA A 305 6.69 9.50 15.37
C ALA A 305 7.79 10.58 15.42
N TYR A 306 8.11 11.18 14.27
CA TYR A 306 9.15 12.22 14.16
C TYR A 306 8.60 13.65 14.18
N TYR A 307 7.28 13.84 14.01
CA TYR A 307 6.67 15.15 13.93
C TYR A 307 5.16 15.09 14.17
N ILE A 308 4.67 15.98 15.03
CA ILE A 308 3.24 16.16 15.31
C ILE A 308 2.88 17.60 14.94
N GLY A 309 2.00 17.75 13.97
CA GLY A 309 1.53 19.04 13.49
C GLY A 309 0.68 19.79 14.52
N PRO A 310 0.65 21.14 14.46
CA PRO A 310 -0.09 21.96 15.43
C PRO A 310 -1.59 21.61 15.49
N ILE A 311 -2.23 21.28 14.36
CA ILE A 311 -3.65 20.89 14.35
C ILE A 311 -3.84 19.50 14.96
N ALA A 312 -2.89 18.58 14.74
CA ALA A 312 -2.92 17.27 15.39
C ALA A 312 -2.78 17.39 16.92
N GLN A 313 -1.92 18.28 17.42
CA GLN A 313 -1.78 18.54 18.86
C GLN A 313 -3.08 19.03 19.49
N MET A 314 -3.81 19.90 18.80
CA MET A 314 -5.13 20.38 19.23
C MET A 314 -6.22 19.30 19.17
N ALA A 315 -6.02 18.25 18.37
CA ALA A 315 -6.97 17.17 18.14
C ALA A 315 -6.60 15.87 18.87
N ALA A 316 -6.04 15.98 20.09
CA ALA A 316 -5.60 14.83 20.90
C ALA A 316 -4.66 13.86 20.14
N GLU A 317 -3.76 14.42 19.34
CA GLU A 317 -2.78 13.72 18.49
C GLU A 317 -3.41 12.83 17.40
N ALA A 318 -4.63 13.14 16.95
CA ALA A 318 -5.23 12.50 15.79
C ALA A 318 -4.40 12.78 14.53
N ASP A 319 -4.13 11.73 13.74
CA ASP A 319 -3.56 11.91 12.42
C ASP A 319 -4.63 12.41 11.44
N LEU A 320 -4.55 13.70 11.12
CA LEU A 320 -5.43 14.42 10.19
C LEU A 320 -4.74 14.74 8.85
N GLY A 321 -3.49 14.29 8.66
CA GLY A 321 -2.67 14.68 7.51
C GLY A 321 -3.32 14.33 6.17
N LEU A 322 -3.95 13.14 6.11
CA LEU A 322 -4.67 12.66 4.92
C LEU A 322 -5.83 13.59 4.54
N TRP A 323 -6.64 13.98 5.53
CA TRP A 323 -7.86 14.77 5.31
C TRP A 323 -7.56 16.24 5.03
N LEU A 324 -6.63 16.84 5.78
CA LEU A 324 -6.23 18.22 5.54
C LEU A 324 -5.49 18.36 4.21
N GLY A 325 -4.62 17.40 3.87
CA GLY A 325 -3.98 17.36 2.56
C GLY A 325 -4.98 17.27 1.42
N ALA A 326 -6.00 16.41 1.55
CA ALA A 326 -7.10 16.31 0.59
C ALA A 326 -7.89 17.62 0.48
N GLY A 327 -8.31 18.19 1.61
CA GLY A 327 -9.13 19.40 1.66
C GLY A 327 -8.43 20.61 1.08
N PHE A 328 -7.15 20.82 1.41
CA PHE A 328 -6.35 21.93 0.88
C PHE A 328 -6.15 21.79 -0.62
N THR A 329 -5.86 20.57 -1.08
CA THR A 329 -5.72 20.28 -2.52
C THR A 329 -7.04 20.56 -3.25
N ALA A 330 -8.17 20.09 -2.72
CA ALA A 330 -9.49 20.23 -3.32
C ALA A 330 -9.96 21.69 -3.40
N MET A 331 -9.62 22.52 -2.42
CA MET A 331 -9.97 23.94 -2.46
C MET A 331 -9.15 24.72 -3.49
N VAL A 332 -7.88 24.36 -3.68
CA VAL A 332 -6.93 25.17 -4.45
C VAL A 332 -6.80 24.71 -5.91
N PHE A 333 -6.97 23.43 -6.21
CA PHE A 333 -6.84 22.93 -7.57
C PHE A 333 -7.86 23.50 -8.56
N PRO A 334 -9.18 23.58 -8.27
CA PRO A 334 -10.14 24.13 -9.21
C PRO A 334 -9.84 25.58 -9.66
N PRO A 335 -9.57 26.56 -8.76
CA PRO A 335 -9.27 27.92 -9.21
C PRO A 335 -7.94 27.99 -9.97
N LEU A 336 -6.89 27.29 -9.54
CA LEU A 336 -5.62 27.28 -10.25
C LEU A 336 -5.74 26.66 -11.64
N ARG A 337 -6.49 25.57 -11.79
CA ARG A 337 -6.71 24.92 -13.08
C ARG A 337 -7.54 25.78 -14.02
N ALA A 338 -8.54 26.50 -13.49
CA ALA A 338 -9.30 27.46 -14.29
C ALA A 338 -8.42 28.62 -14.80
N LEU A 339 -7.46 29.10 -14.00
CA LEU A 339 -6.48 30.10 -14.42
C LEU A 339 -5.52 29.54 -15.48
N GLU A 340 -5.00 28.31 -15.28
CA GLU A 340 -4.14 27.63 -16.25
C GLU A 340 -4.83 27.52 -17.62
N LEU A 341 -6.09 27.10 -17.63
CA LEU A 341 -6.91 27.01 -18.84
C LEU A 341 -7.16 28.38 -19.48
N LYS A 342 -7.28 29.46 -18.69
CA LYS A 342 -7.49 30.82 -19.22
C LYS A 342 -6.24 31.40 -19.86
N PHE A 343 -5.07 31.18 -19.28
CA PHE A 343 -3.81 31.76 -19.75
C PHE A 343 -3.10 30.92 -20.81
N ILE A 344 -3.11 29.59 -20.66
CA ILE A 344 -2.36 28.67 -21.52
C ILE A 344 -3.29 28.02 -22.56
N GLY A 345 -4.61 28.02 -22.31
CA GLY A 345 -5.60 27.48 -23.24
C GLY A 345 -5.72 25.94 -23.24
N ARG A 346 -5.01 25.24 -22.35
CA ARG A 346 -4.97 23.76 -22.29
C ARG A 346 -4.73 23.19 -20.89
#